data_AF-A0A7L1H1M1-F1
#
_entry.id   AF-A0A7L1H1M1-F1
#
_cell.length_a   1.000
_cell.length_b   1.000
_cell.length_c   1.000
_cell.angle_alpha   90.00
_cell.angle_beta   90.00
_cell.angle_gamma   90.00
#
_symmetry.space_group_name_H-M   'P 1'
#
loop_
_entity.id
_entity.type
_entity.pdbx_description
1 polymer ?
#
loop_
_entity_poly.entity_id
_entity_poly.type
_entity_poly.pdbx_seq_one_letter_code
_entity_poly.pdbx_strand_id
1 'polypeptide(L)'
;QDELDELRAEMEEMRDSYLEEDVYQLQELRRELDRANKNCRILQYRLRKAEQKSLKVAQTGHVDGELIRSLEQDLKVAKDVSVRLHHELESVEEKRVKAEDENEVLRQQIIEVEVSKQTLQNELDKLKESSLKRRGSREIHKEKKTFTQEDSADLKCQLQFAKEEAALMRKKMAKLGREKDELEQELQKYKSIYGDVDSPLPTGEAGGPPSTREAELKLRLKLVEEEANILGRKIVELEVENRGIKAEMEDMRCQYEKECLSRDHISSIPTSPYGDSVESATELRRHLQFVEEEAELLRRSISEIEDHNKQLTNELNKFKFEPGQEPGWLDETASKCGGTLQEELKSARLQINELSGKVMKLQYENRVLMSNVQRYDLASHLGLRTSSPRDSDADSDAGKKESDSEEGRLPQPKREGPIGGESDSEDVYEKTSGFGSGKPSEVSDLCSAELIRVKEDTESLINIKREAERLERTVERLITDTDSLIYDAKVHVTSSPSTQQDFRSGEEREDKYEPELLDTVNTRMKAFRKELQNFLEKVEHIGEGLKEQMEDLSPLPHLTDVCILFSSLFLFFAFQMFQPIILLILILVLFSSLSYATVFKLVFLFTLFFVL
;
A
#
# COMPACT_ATOMS: atom_id res chain seq x y z
N GLN A 1 70.37 24.98 -18.01
CA GLN A 1 69.61 25.03 -19.27
C GLN A 1 68.79 23.76 -19.30
N ASP A 2 69.50 22.65 -19.47
CA ASP A 2 69.10 21.24 -19.43
C ASP A 2 68.00 20.96 -18.38
N GLU A 3 68.21 21.27 -17.09
CA GLU A 3 67.21 21.11 -16.01
C GLU A 3 65.83 21.77 -16.28
N LEU A 4 65.79 22.89 -17.01
CA LEU A 4 64.55 23.60 -17.37
C LEU A 4 63.91 23.04 -18.64
N ASP A 5 64.68 22.33 -19.47
CA ASP A 5 64.21 21.65 -20.66
C ASP A 5 63.73 20.22 -20.31
N GLU A 6 64.35 19.59 -19.31
CA GLU A 6 63.93 18.35 -18.63
C GLU A 6 62.58 18.55 -17.90
N LEU A 7 62.47 19.57 -17.03
CA LEU A 7 61.19 19.92 -16.38
C LEU A 7 60.09 20.33 -17.39
N ARG A 8 60.47 20.85 -18.56
CA ARG A 8 59.51 21.08 -19.67
C ARG A 8 59.02 19.76 -20.26
N ALA A 9 59.91 18.79 -20.47
CA ALA A 9 59.54 17.46 -20.96
C ALA A 9 58.67 16.71 -19.93
N GLU A 10 58.96 16.79 -18.63
CA GLU A 10 58.11 16.19 -17.58
C GLU A 10 56.69 16.78 -17.58
N MET A 11 56.54 18.10 -17.73
CA MET A 11 55.21 18.73 -17.83
C MET A 11 54.49 18.42 -19.15
N GLU A 12 55.23 18.21 -20.23
CA GLU A 12 54.70 17.77 -21.53
C GLU A 12 54.19 16.31 -21.44
N GLU A 13 54.97 15.41 -20.84
CA GLU A 13 54.62 14.01 -20.59
C GLU A 13 53.45 13.86 -19.61
N MET A 14 53.41 14.63 -18.51
CA MET A 14 52.26 14.65 -17.59
C MET A 14 50.98 15.16 -18.26
N ARG A 15 51.07 16.19 -19.10
CA ARG A 15 49.92 16.72 -19.87
C ARG A 15 49.40 15.68 -20.85
N ASP A 16 50.28 15.02 -21.59
CA ASP A 16 49.89 14.05 -22.60
C ASP A 16 49.37 12.76 -21.95
N SER A 17 49.93 12.35 -20.80
CA SER A 17 49.39 11.27 -19.96
C SER A 17 47.98 11.58 -19.46
N TYR A 18 47.74 12.81 -18.97
CA TYR A 18 46.40 13.25 -18.54
C TYR A 18 45.38 13.21 -19.68
N LEU A 19 45.78 13.60 -20.90
CA LEU A 19 44.94 13.50 -22.09
C LEU A 19 44.68 12.05 -22.53
N GLU A 20 45.65 11.15 -22.38
CA GLU A 20 45.44 9.71 -22.61
C GLU A 20 44.51 9.08 -21.55
N GLU A 21 44.62 9.49 -20.28
CA GLU A 21 43.70 9.07 -19.21
C GLU A 21 42.26 9.55 -19.47
N ASP A 22 42.05 10.82 -19.82
CA ASP A 22 40.73 11.36 -20.19
C ASP A 22 40.13 10.59 -21.39
N VAL A 23 40.95 10.31 -22.42
CA VAL A 23 40.52 9.50 -23.58
C VAL A 23 40.20 8.05 -23.19
N TYR A 24 40.95 7.45 -22.26
CA TYR A 24 40.68 6.11 -21.77
C TYR A 24 39.38 6.04 -20.94
N GLN A 25 39.16 7.01 -20.05
CA GLN A 25 37.93 7.16 -19.27
C GLN A 25 36.71 7.32 -20.18
N LEU A 26 36.78 8.22 -21.18
CA LEU A 26 35.73 8.40 -22.18
C LEU A 26 35.44 7.14 -23.00
N GLN A 27 36.47 6.33 -23.31
CA GLN A 27 36.28 5.04 -23.96
C GLN A 27 35.58 4.03 -23.05
N GLU A 28 35.92 3.95 -21.76
CA GLU A 28 35.31 2.99 -20.85
C GLU A 28 33.86 3.37 -20.50
N LEU A 29 33.58 4.65 -20.22
CA LEU A 29 32.22 5.17 -20.08
C LEU A 29 31.34 4.87 -21.32
N ARG A 30 31.93 4.94 -22.52
CA ARG A 30 31.23 4.55 -23.76
C ARG A 30 30.97 3.03 -23.84
N ARG A 31 31.91 2.20 -23.40
CA ARG A 31 31.69 0.73 -23.30
C ARG A 31 30.62 0.41 -22.26
N GLU A 32 30.58 1.11 -21.13
CA GLU A 32 29.54 0.99 -20.11
C GLU A 32 28.17 1.40 -20.65
N LEU A 33 28.07 2.53 -21.35
CA LEU A 33 26.85 2.96 -22.03
C LEU A 33 26.38 1.93 -23.08
N ASP A 34 27.28 1.29 -23.82
CA ASP A 34 26.95 0.21 -24.76
C ASP A 34 26.51 -1.09 -24.05
N ARG A 35 27.08 -1.42 -22.87
CA ARG A 35 26.63 -2.54 -22.02
C ARG A 35 25.22 -2.24 -21.47
N ALA A 36 25.01 -1.04 -20.92
CA ALA A 36 23.74 -0.59 -20.39
C ALA A 36 22.64 -0.59 -21.47
N ASN A 37 22.90 -0.05 -22.66
CA ASN A 37 21.95 -0.08 -23.78
C ASN A 37 21.57 -1.50 -24.20
N LYS A 38 22.50 -2.46 -24.20
CA LYS A 38 22.19 -3.88 -24.46
C LYS A 38 21.27 -4.45 -23.37
N ASN A 39 21.57 -4.16 -22.10
CA ASN A 39 20.74 -4.57 -20.96
C ASN A 39 19.34 -3.95 -21.03
N CYS A 40 19.20 -2.66 -21.34
CA CYS A 40 17.92 -1.98 -21.52
C CYS A 40 17.07 -2.61 -22.63
N ARG A 41 17.68 -3.03 -23.76
CA ARG A 41 16.97 -3.74 -24.84
C ARG A 41 16.50 -5.15 -24.41
N ILE A 42 17.31 -5.86 -23.63
CA ILE A 42 16.93 -7.15 -23.03
C ILE A 42 15.79 -6.98 -22.02
N LEU A 43 15.86 -5.98 -21.15
CA LEU A 43 14.82 -5.65 -20.17
C LEU A 43 13.51 -5.23 -20.87
N GLN A 44 13.56 -4.39 -21.90
CA GLN A 44 12.37 -4.01 -22.67
C GLN A 44 11.72 -5.21 -23.38
N TYR A 45 12.50 -6.18 -23.86
CA TYR A 45 11.96 -7.43 -24.40
C TYR A 45 11.33 -8.31 -23.32
N ARG A 46 11.98 -8.44 -22.15
CA ARG A 46 11.43 -9.18 -20.99
C ARG A 46 10.13 -8.55 -20.49
N LEU A 47 10.08 -7.21 -20.38
CA LEU A 47 8.91 -6.44 -19.98
C LEU A 47 7.74 -6.69 -20.93
N ARG A 48 7.91 -6.50 -22.24
CA ARG A 48 6.86 -6.81 -23.23
C ARG A 48 6.38 -8.26 -23.17
N LYS A 49 7.27 -9.21 -22.87
CA LYS A 49 6.92 -10.63 -22.70
C LYS A 49 6.14 -10.89 -21.39
N ALA A 50 6.39 -10.12 -20.34
CA ALA A 50 5.65 -10.17 -19.08
C ALA A 50 4.27 -9.49 -19.21
N GLU A 51 4.21 -8.31 -19.85
CA GLU A 51 2.97 -7.60 -20.20
C GLU A 51 2.04 -8.50 -21.01
N GLN A 52 2.55 -9.17 -22.06
CA GLN A 52 1.78 -10.12 -22.87
C GLN A 52 1.34 -11.40 -22.14
N LYS A 53 2.03 -11.79 -21.06
CA LYS A 53 1.57 -12.86 -20.16
C LYS A 53 0.44 -12.35 -19.25
N SER A 54 0.67 -11.23 -18.57
CA SER A 54 -0.27 -10.59 -17.66
C SER A 54 -1.61 -10.31 -18.33
N LEU A 55 -1.58 -9.69 -19.52
CA LEU A 55 -2.77 -9.37 -20.31
C LEU A 55 -3.59 -10.62 -20.68
N LYS A 56 -2.94 -11.75 -20.95
CA LYS A 56 -3.64 -13.02 -21.23
C LYS A 56 -4.33 -13.57 -19.99
N VAL A 57 -3.64 -13.60 -18.84
CA VAL A 57 -4.21 -14.06 -17.57
C VAL A 57 -5.40 -13.18 -17.16
N ALA A 58 -5.30 -11.87 -17.32
CA ALA A 58 -6.40 -10.93 -17.08
C ALA A 58 -7.58 -11.11 -18.06
N GLN A 59 -7.34 -11.59 -19.29
CA GLN A 59 -8.39 -11.83 -20.30
C GLN A 59 -9.06 -13.20 -20.19
N THR A 60 -8.37 -14.24 -19.69
CA THR A 60 -8.91 -15.61 -19.59
C THR A 60 -9.26 -16.03 -18.17
N GLY A 61 -8.84 -15.27 -17.14
CA GLY A 61 -8.96 -15.64 -15.73
C GLY A 61 -8.11 -16.84 -15.30
N HIS A 62 -7.42 -17.52 -16.23
CA HIS A 62 -6.66 -18.73 -15.95
C HIS A 62 -5.24 -18.37 -15.49
N VAL A 63 -5.00 -18.44 -14.18
CA VAL A 63 -3.67 -18.30 -13.60
C VAL A 63 -2.96 -19.66 -13.68
N ASP A 64 -2.07 -19.83 -14.67
CA ASP A 64 -1.25 -21.04 -14.79
C ASP A 64 -0.46 -21.30 -13.49
N GLY A 65 -0.53 -22.52 -12.95
CA GLY A 65 0.28 -22.93 -11.79
C GLY A 65 1.80 -22.92 -12.05
N GLU A 66 2.24 -22.64 -13.27
CA GLU A 66 3.63 -22.32 -13.61
C GLU A 66 3.97 -20.83 -13.43
N LEU A 67 3.01 -19.93 -13.68
CA LEU A 67 3.18 -18.51 -13.41
C LEU A 67 3.36 -18.28 -11.90
N ILE A 68 2.53 -18.93 -11.07
CA ILE A 68 2.63 -18.86 -9.60
C ILE A 68 4.03 -19.28 -9.14
N ARG A 69 4.50 -20.47 -9.53
CA ARG A 69 5.86 -20.94 -9.21
C ARG A 69 6.97 -20.01 -9.70
N SER A 70 6.81 -19.36 -10.85
CA SER A 70 7.79 -18.37 -11.32
C SER A 70 7.79 -17.09 -10.48
N LEU A 71 6.62 -16.62 -10.03
CA LEU A 71 6.51 -15.46 -9.14
C LEU A 71 7.02 -15.77 -7.73
N GLU A 72 6.81 -16.98 -7.22
CA GLU A 72 7.42 -17.46 -5.96
C GLU A 72 8.96 -17.48 -6.04
N GLN A 73 9.52 -17.95 -7.18
CA GLN A 73 10.96 -17.94 -7.41
C GLN A 73 11.51 -16.53 -7.56
N ASP A 74 10.89 -15.66 -8.34
CA ASP A 74 11.29 -14.27 -8.52
C ASP A 74 11.20 -13.49 -7.20
N LEU A 75 10.15 -13.73 -6.39
CA LEU A 75 10.02 -13.17 -5.03
C LEU A 75 11.14 -13.66 -4.10
N LYS A 76 11.56 -14.92 -4.19
CA LYS A 76 12.69 -15.43 -3.41
C LYS A 76 13.99 -14.74 -3.82
N VAL A 77 14.28 -14.65 -5.12
CA VAL A 77 15.48 -13.95 -5.62
C VAL A 77 15.44 -12.46 -5.25
N ALA A 78 14.28 -11.81 -5.30
CA ALA A 78 14.13 -10.42 -4.86
C ALA A 78 14.40 -10.25 -3.36
N LYS A 79 13.99 -11.20 -2.51
CA LYS A 79 14.35 -11.21 -1.08
C LYS A 79 15.86 -11.41 -0.88
N ASP A 80 16.46 -12.40 -1.52
CA ASP A 80 17.91 -12.69 -1.42
C ASP A 80 18.78 -11.51 -1.90
N VAL A 81 18.31 -10.76 -2.91
CA VAL A 81 18.95 -9.51 -3.38
C VAL A 81 18.71 -8.35 -2.43
N SER A 82 17.48 -8.15 -1.94
CA SER A 82 17.15 -7.06 -1.01
C SER A 82 17.91 -7.18 0.32
N VAL A 83 18.01 -8.39 0.87
CA VAL A 83 18.80 -8.68 2.08
C VAL A 83 20.28 -8.38 1.84
N ARG A 84 20.84 -8.78 0.69
CA ARG A 84 22.24 -8.48 0.35
C ARG A 84 22.49 -6.99 0.23
N LEU A 85 21.62 -6.26 -0.48
CA LEU A 85 21.74 -4.80 -0.63
C LEU A 85 21.62 -4.06 0.71
N HIS A 86 20.85 -4.58 1.67
CA HIS A 86 20.83 -4.03 3.04
C HIS A 86 22.17 -4.20 3.75
N HIS A 87 22.80 -5.39 3.69
CA HIS A 87 24.13 -5.61 4.28
C HIS A 87 25.23 -4.80 3.57
N GLU A 88 25.13 -4.65 2.24
CA GLU A 88 26.06 -3.81 1.46
C GLU A 88 25.90 -2.32 1.84
N LEU A 89 24.66 -1.83 1.99
CA LEU A 89 24.35 -0.46 2.42
C LEU A 89 24.79 -0.21 3.87
N GLU A 90 24.50 -1.14 4.80
CA GLU A 90 24.98 -1.09 6.19
C GLU A 90 26.51 -1.04 6.25
N SER A 91 27.20 -1.85 5.45
CA SER A 91 28.66 -1.82 5.36
C SER A 91 29.21 -0.54 4.69
N VAL A 92 28.44 0.13 3.83
CA VAL A 92 28.80 1.45 3.30
C VAL A 92 28.59 2.54 4.34
N GLU A 93 27.48 2.50 5.09
CA GLU A 93 27.19 3.45 6.16
C GLU A 93 28.19 3.34 7.33
N GLU A 94 28.57 2.13 7.73
CA GLU A 94 29.60 1.92 8.75
C GLU A 94 30.96 2.50 8.33
N LYS A 95 31.30 2.43 7.03
CA LYS A 95 32.49 3.10 6.46
C LYS A 95 32.32 4.62 6.38
N ARG A 96 31.11 5.10 6.07
CA ARG A 96 30.77 6.53 6.00
C ARG A 96 30.98 7.19 7.37
N VAL A 97 30.44 6.60 8.44
CA VAL A 97 30.61 7.06 9.83
C VAL A 97 32.09 7.06 10.24
N LYS A 98 32.84 5.98 9.99
CA LYS A 98 34.29 5.93 10.29
C LYS A 98 35.08 7.02 9.57
N ALA A 99 34.76 7.29 8.30
CA ALA A 99 35.38 8.36 7.53
C ALA A 99 34.98 9.77 8.03
N GLU A 100 33.76 9.94 8.59
CA GLU A 100 33.34 11.18 9.26
C GLU A 100 34.08 11.40 10.59
N ASP A 101 34.22 10.36 11.41
CA ASP A 101 35.01 10.39 12.65
C ASP A 101 36.48 10.77 12.37
N GLU A 102 37.10 10.15 11.36
CA GLU A 102 38.46 10.50 10.90
C GLU A 102 38.55 11.95 10.39
N ASN A 103 37.53 12.44 9.65
CA ASN A 103 37.47 13.82 9.18
C ASN A 103 37.41 14.83 10.34
N GLU A 104 36.60 14.55 11.36
CA GLU A 104 36.44 15.42 12.52
C GLU A 104 37.68 15.40 13.43
N VAL A 105 38.35 14.24 13.58
CA VAL A 105 39.67 14.15 14.21
C VAL A 105 40.71 14.99 13.45
N LEU A 106 40.75 14.93 12.11
CA LEU A 106 41.66 15.74 11.29
C LEU A 106 41.36 17.25 11.40
N ARG A 107 40.08 17.66 11.43
CA ARG A 107 39.67 19.05 11.69
C ARG A 107 40.14 19.53 13.07
N GLN A 108 39.97 18.70 14.10
CA GLN A 108 40.40 19.02 15.46
C GLN A 108 41.93 19.15 15.55
N GLN A 109 42.70 18.33 14.82
CA GLN A 109 44.16 18.46 14.69
C GLN A 109 44.55 19.75 13.96
N ILE A 110 43.86 20.13 12.88
CA ILE A 110 44.11 21.39 12.16
C ILE A 110 43.89 22.60 13.09
N ILE A 111 42.85 22.58 13.93
CA ILE A 111 42.59 23.62 14.92
C ILE A 111 43.72 23.68 15.96
N GLU A 112 44.19 22.54 16.49
CA GLU A 112 45.28 22.49 17.46
C GLU A 112 46.62 22.98 16.87
N VAL A 113 46.92 22.62 15.63
CA VAL A 113 48.11 23.10 14.90
C VAL A 113 48.03 24.61 14.66
N GLU A 114 46.89 25.15 14.26
CA GLU A 114 46.74 26.60 14.03
C GLU A 114 46.81 27.41 15.34
N VAL A 115 46.23 26.89 16.44
CA VAL A 115 46.31 27.52 17.79
C VAL A 115 47.74 27.49 18.34
N SER A 116 48.46 26.38 18.19
CA SER A 116 49.86 26.27 18.64
C SER A 116 50.80 27.15 17.79
N LYS A 117 50.61 27.19 16.47
CA LYS A 117 51.26 28.13 15.53
C LYS A 117 51.01 29.60 15.93
N GLN A 118 49.76 30.00 16.18
CA GLN A 118 49.44 31.36 16.62
C GLN A 118 50.09 31.69 17.98
N THR A 119 50.16 30.72 18.89
CA THR A 119 50.83 30.89 20.18
C THR A 119 52.34 31.11 20.02
N LEU A 120 53.00 30.32 19.17
CA LEU A 120 54.42 30.48 18.86
C LEU A 120 54.71 31.80 18.14
N GLN A 121 53.83 32.24 17.23
CA GLN A 121 53.93 33.53 16.56
C GLN A 121 53.82 34.70 17.56
N ASN A 122 52.88 34.62 18.52
CA ASN A 122 52.73 35.61 19.58
C ASN A 122 54.00 35.73 20.44
N GLU A 123 54.66 34.62 20.79
CA GLU A 123 55.93 34.65 21.52
C GLU A 123 57.09 35.18 20.67
N LEU A 124 57.15 34.84 19.37
CA LEU A 124 58.13 35.37 18.44
C LEU A 124 58.06 36.91 18.35
N ASP A 125 56.85 37.46 18.27
CA ASP A 125 56.65 38.91 18.14
C ASP A 125 56.90 39.66 19.46
N LYS A 126 56.57 39.07 20.63
CA LYS A 126 57.05 39.55 21.95
C LYS A 126 58.58 39.57 22.01
N LEU A 127 59.26 38.57 21.46
CA LEU A 127 60.72 38.51 21.43
C LEU A 127 61.31 39.61 20.54
N LYS A 128 60.71 39.88 19.37
CA LYS A 128 61.08 41.01 18.50
C LYS A 128 60.90 42.35 19.23
N GLU A 129 59.73 42.58 19.85
CA GLU A 129 59.43 43.85 20.52
C GLU A 129 60.37 44.12 21.73
N SER A 130 60.64 43.09 22.53
CA SER A 130 61.59 43.17 23.66
C SER A 130 63.06 43.27 23.22
N SER A 131 63.42 42.84 22.01
CA SER A 131 64.73 43.13 21.40
C SER A 131 64.84 44.60 20.94
N LEU A 132 63.79 45.14 20.33
CA LEU A 132 63.72 46.53 19.87
C LEU A 132 63.79 47.52 21.04
N LYS A 133 63.03 47.26 22.11
CA LYS A 133 63.05 48.07 23.35
C LYS A 133 64.44 48.17 23.99
N ARG A 134 65.30 47.15 23.85
CA ARG A 134 66.69 47.17 24.36
C ARG A 134 67.69 47.90 23.47
N ARG A 135 67.33 48.28 22.23
CA ARG A 135 68.23 49.01 21.30
C ARG A 135 68.12 50.53 21.38
N GLY A 136 67.14 51.06 22.12
CA GLY A 136 66.78 52.48 22.13
C GLY A 136 67.54 53.39 23.12
N SER A 137 68.30 52.84 24.08
CA SER A 137 68.98 53.66 25.09
C SER A 137 70.43 53.99 24.70
N ARG A 138 70.73 55.29 24.58
CA ARG A 138 72.08 55.84 24.47
C ARG A 138 72.17 57.10 25.32
N GLU A 139 72.88 57.03 26.44
CA GLU A 139 73.51 58.22 27.00
C GLU A 139 74.87 57.85 27.62
N ILE A 140 75.80 58.79 27.58
CA ILE A 140 77.23 58.52 27.83
C ILE A 140 77.63 59.21 29.13
N HIS A 141 78.17 58.46 30.10
CA HIS A 141 79.03 59.01 31.15
C HIS A 141 80.22 58.10 31.48
N LYS A 142 81.19 58.66 32.23
CA LYS A 142 82.58 58.20 32.24
C LYS A 142 82.88 57.23 33.39
N GLU A 143 83.19 55.96 33.10
CA GLU A 143 83.81 55.09 34.11
C GLU A 143 84.77 54.02 33.53
N LYS A 144 85.94 54.46 33.04
CA LYS A 144 86.97 53.60 32.42
C LYS A 144 87.81 52.75 33.41
N LYS A 145 87.18 52.17 34.44
CA LYS A 145 87.78 51.14 35.31
C LYS A 145 86.84 50.01 35.72
N THR A 146 85.54 50.27 35.80
CA THR A 146 84.49 49.27 36.06
C THR A 146 84.07 48.52 34.79
N PHE A 147 83.93 49.24 33.67
CA PHE A 147 83.49 48.68 32.37
C PHE A 147 84.24 47.40 31.94
N THR A 148 85.58 47.40 31.95
CA THR A 148 86.39 46.21 31.61
C THR A 148 86.26 45.05 32.61
N GLN A 149 85.73 45.28 33.81
CA GLN A 149 85.44 44.21 34.78
C GLN A 149 84.05 43.62 34.55
N GLU A 150 83.05 44.45 34.24
CA GLU A 150 81.69 44.03 33.86
C GLU A 150 81.65 43.32 32.51
N ASP A 151 82.32 43.84 31.47
CA ASP A 151 82.57 43.13 30.21
C ASP A 151 83.17 41.74 30.47
N SER A 152 84.09 41.65 31.43
CA SER A 152 84.72 40.38 31.82
C SER A 152 83.80 39.47 32.63
N ALA A 153 82.71 39.97 33.22
CA ALA A 153 81.72 39.18 33.92
C ALA A 153 80.67 38.65 32.93
N ASP A 154 80.13 39.51 32.08
CA ASP A 154 79.18 39.13 31.03
C ASP A 154 79.80 38.15 30.04
N LEU A 155 81.04 38.35 29.62
CA LEU A 155 81.75 37.39 28.75
C LEU A 155 82.00 36.05 29.46
N LYS A 156 82.18 36.03 30.80
CA LYS A 156 82.26 34.76 31.56
C LYS A 156 80.91 34.08 31.66
N CYS A 157 79.83 34.81 31.91
CA CYS A 157 78.46 34.29 31.94
C CYS A 157 78.06 33.73 30.56
N GLN A 158 78.29 34.47 29.48
CA GLN A 158 78.01 34.05 28.11
C GLN A 158 78.86 32.82 27.70
N LEU A 159 80.14 32.79 28.08
CA LEU A 159 81.00 31.60 27.91
C LEU A 159 80.54 30.41 28.77
N GLN A 160 79.94 30.65 29.94
CA GLN A 160 79.37 29.59 30.78
C GLN A 160 78.08 29.03 30.17
N PHE A 161 77.15 29.87 29.72
CA PHE A 161 75.97 29.42 28.97
C PHE A 161 76.38 28.61 27.73
N ALA A 162 77.35 29.08 26.94
CA ALA A 162 77.86 28.31 25.78
C ALA A 162 78.52 26.97 26.17
N LYS A 163 79.17 26.88 27.34
CA LYS A 163 79.73 25.62 27.87
C LYS A 163 78.65 24.66 28.34
N GLU A 164 77.61 25.17 29.00
CA GLU A 164 76.47 24.41 29.50
C GLU A 164 75.57 23.92 28.35
N GLU A 165 75.31 24.76 27.35
CA GLU A 165 74.65 24.41 26.09
C GLU A 165 75.45 23.34 25.34
N ALA A 166 76.76 23.52 25.15
CA ALA A 166 77.60 22.51 24.51
C ALA A 166 77.66 21.20 25.32
N ALA A 167 77.52 21.24 26.65
CA ALA A 167 77.44 20.04 27.49
C ALA A 167 76.06 19.36 27.37
N LEU A 168 74.98 20.13 27.31
CA LEU A 168 73.62 19.64 27.04
C LEU A 168 73.53 19.01 25.64
N MET A 169 74.13 19.63 24.63
CA MET A 169 74.20 19.07 23.27
C MET A 169 75.04 17.80 23.22
N ARG A 170 76.20 17.74 23.90
CA ARG A 170 76.95 16.47 24.07
C ARG A 170 76.11 15.39 24.77
N LYS A 171 75.32 15.75 25.79
CA LYS A 171 74.40 14.82 26.47
C LYS A 171 73.24 14.35 25.57
N LYS A 172 72.69 15.23 24.72
CA LYS A 172 71.67 14.89 23.71
C LYS A 172 72.23 13.96 22.64
N MET A 173 73.39 14.30 22.05
CA MET A 173 74.07 13.44 21.06
C MET A 173 74.40 12.06 21.63
N ALA A 174 74.88 12.00 22.88
CA ALA A 174 75.11 10.72 23.57
C ALA A 174 73.82 9.96 23.91
N LYS A 175 72.65 10.60 23.94
CA LYS A 175 71.34 9.93 24.09
C LYS A 175 70.88 9.39 22.73
N LEU A 176 70.86 10.24 21.70
CA LEU A 176 70.53 9.88 20.32
C LEU A 176 71.43 8.76 19.77
N GLY A 177 72.71 8.73 20.15
CA GLY A 177 73.61 7.63 19.80
C GLY A 177 73.14 6.28 20.35
N ARG A 178 72.78 6.21 21.64
CA ARG A 178 72.21 4.98 22.22
C ARG A 178 70.86 4.63 21.61
N GLU A 179 69.98 5.62 21.40
CA GLU A 179 68.67 5.39 20.79
C GLU A 179 68.78 4.88 19.35
N LYS A 180 69.77 5.37 18.57
CA LYS A 180 70.15 4.82 17.27
C LYS A 180 70.65 3.39 17.39
N ASP A 181 71.60 3.13 18.29
CA ASP A 181 72.21 1.80 18.44
C ASP A 181 71.19 0.76 18.98
N GLU A 182 70.22 1.20 19.78
CA GLU A 182 69.05 0.42 20.24
C GLU A 182 68.08 0.14 19.09
N LEU A 183 67.75 1.13 18.26
CA LEU A 183 66.92 0.97 17.05
C LEU A 183 67.59 0.09 15.99
N GLU A 184 68.91 0.15 15.82
CA GLU A 184 69.66 -0.74 14.92
C GLU A 184 69.67 -2.19 15.42
N GLN A 185 69.73 -2.41 16.74
CA GLN A 185 69.56 -3.74 17.33
C GLN A 185 68.13 -4.28 17.13
N GLU A 186 67.10 -3.45 17.32
CA GLU A 186 65.71 -3.82 17.05
C GLU A 186 65.52 -4.13 15.54
N LEU A 187 66.03 -3.29 14.64
CA LEU A 187 66.00 -3.50 13.20
C LEU A 187 66.69 -4.81 12.79
N GLN A 188 67.88 -5.10 13.34
CA GLN A 188 68.60 -6.35 13.09
C GLN A 188 67.85 -7.58 13.64
N LYS A 189 67.13 -7.42 14.75
CA LYS A 189 66.23 -8.44 15.31
C LYS A 189 65.01 -8.65 14.39
N TYR A 190 64.40 -7.61 13.84
CA TYR A 190 63.36 -7.74 12.82
C TYR A 190 63.89 -8.42 11.54
N LYS A 191 65.05 -8.00 11.02
CA LYS A 191 65.70 -8.63 9.85
C LYS A 191 66.02 -10.12 10.08
N SER A 192 66.34 -10.54 11.31
CA SER A 192 66.58 -11.96 11.62
C SER A 192 65.32 -12.81 11.81
N ILE A 193 64.14 -12.20 12.03
CA ILE A 193 62.84 -12.90 12.14
C ILE A 193 62.09 -12.93 10.79
N TYR A 194 62.17 -11.86 10.01
CA TYR A 194 61.35 -11.65 8.81
C TYR A 194 62.13 -11.58 7.49
N GLY A 195 63.46 -11.56 7.54
CA GLY A 195 64.34 -11.38 6.38
C GLY A 195 64.73 -9.92 6.12
N ASP A 196 65.64 -9.72 5.18
CA ASP A 196 66.06 -8.38 4.75
C ASP A 196 65.19 -7.88 3.58
N VAL A 197 64.80 -6.61 3.63
CA VAL A 197 63.95 -5.93 2.65
C VAL A 197 64.79 -5.20 1.58
N ASP A 198 66.04 -4.84 1.89
CA ASP A 198 66.91 -4.03 1.02
C ASP A 198 67.57 -4.84 -0.12
N SER A 199 67.22 -6.12 -0.28
CA SER A 199 67.66 -6.94 -1.41
C SER A 199 66.89 -6.57 -2.68
N PRO A 200 67.54 -6.21 -3.80
CA PRO A 200 66.83 -5.99 -5.06
C PRO A 200 66.10 -7.28 -5.47
N LEU A 201 64.78 -7.17 -5.68
CA LEU A 201 63.89 -8.29 -5.93
C LEU A 201 64.25 -9.02 -7.24
N PRO A 202 64.62 -10.31 -7.20
CA PRO A 202 64.68 -11.13 -8.40
C PRO A 202 63.25 -11.42 -8.85
N THR A 203 62.86 -10.92 -10.02
CA THR A 203 61.55 -11.22 -10.61
C THR A 203 61.52 -12.66 -11.11
N GLY A 204 60.89 -13.57 -10.36
CA GLY A 204 60.69 -14.96 -10.77
C GLY A 204 61.38 -15.99 -9.88
N GLU A 205 60.85 -17.20 -9.96
CA GLU A 205 61.02 -18.34 -9.04
C GLU A 205 62.45 -18.68 -8.58
N ALA A 206 62.55 -19.09 -7.30
CA ALA A 206 63.64 -19.88 -6.72
C ALA A 206 65.05 -19.25 -6.56
N GLY A 207 65.17 -17.91 -6.57
CA GLY A 207 66.46 -17.21 -6.33
C GLY A 207 66.77 -16.73 -4.90
N GLY A 208 65.79 -16.72 -3.98
CA GLY A 208 65.93 -16.07 -2.66
C GLY A 208 66.77 -16.84 -1.62
N PRO A 209 67.38 -16.16 -0.61
CA PRO A 209 68.08 -16.81 0.49
C PRO A 209 67.20 -17.81 1.27
N PRO A 210 67.76 -18.92 1.77
CA PRO A 210 66.98 -19.99 2.38
C PRO A 210 66.19 -19.53 3.62
N SER A 211 66.73 -18.60 4.42
CA SER A 211 66.04 -18.04 5.60
C SER A 211 64.80 -17.23 5.23
N THR A 212 64.83 -16.43 4.16
CA THR A 212 63.67 -15.65 3.70
C THR A 212 62.56 -16.58 3.22
N ARG A 213 62.92 -17.63 2.46
CA ARG A 213 61.97 -18.66 2.02
C ARG A 213 61.43 -19.49 3.18
N GLU A 214 62.25 -19.80 4.19
CA GLU A 214 61.78 -20.47 5.41
C GLU A 214 60.76 -19.61 6.16
N ALA A 215 61.04 -18.31 6.35
CA ALA A 215 60.12 -17.38 6.99
C ALA A 215 58.78 -17.25 6.23
N GLU A 216 58.83 -17.12 4.91
CA GLU A 216 57.66 -17.06 4.02
C GLU A 216 56.79 -18.33 4.14
N LEU A 217 57.41 -19.51 4.07
CA LEU A 217 56.71 -20.80 4.22
C LEU A 217 56.13 -20.99 5.62
N LYS A 218 56.84 -20.53 6.66
CA LYS A 218 56.41 -20.58 8.07
C LYS A 218 55.25 -19.62 8.36
N LEU A 219 55.17 -18.49 7.64
CA LEU A 219 54.02 -17.60 7.66
C LEU A 219 52.81 -18.22 6.94
N ARG A 220 53.00 -18.79 5.75
CA ARG A 220 51.92 -19.52 5.04
C ARG A 220 51.37 -20.68 5.87
N LEU A 221 52.24 -21.46 6.51
CA LEU A 221 51.82 -22.57 7.39
C LEU A 221 50.95 -22.06 8.54
N LYS A 222 51.35 -21.00 9.24
CA LYS A 222 50.55 -20.39 10.31
C LYS A 222 49.19 -19.87 9.84
N LEU A 223 49.12 -19.28 8.65
CA LEU A 223 47.84 -18.81 8.09
C LEU A 223 46.89 -19.98 7.83
N VAL A 224 47.40 -21.07 7.24
CA VAL A 224 46.60 -22.30 7.01
C VAL A 224 46.21 -22.98 8.33
N GLU A 225 47.08 -22.96 9.35
CA GLU A 225 46.77 -23.45 10.70
C GLU A 225 45.64 -22.63 11.35
N GLU A 226 45.66 -21.29 11.24
CA GLU A 226 44.59 -20.45 11.79
C GLU A 226 43.29 -20.50 10.97
N GLU A 227 43.35 -20.62 9.64
CA GLU A 227 42.18 -20.90 8.81
C GLU A 227 41.53 -22.23 9.22
N ALA A 228 42.32 -23.30 9.42
CA ALA A 228 41.84 -24.58 9.93
C ALA A 228 41.25 -24.47 11.34
N ASN A 229 41.85 -23.66 12.23
CA ASN A 229 41.30 -23.39 13.57
C ASN A 229 39.96 -22.64 13.52
N ILE A 230 39.81 -21.65 12.62
CA ILE A 230 38.56 -20.89 12.43
C ILE A 230 37.47 -21.81 11.88
N LEU A 231 37.77 -22.58 10.82
CA LEU A 231 36.84 -23.54 10.23
C LEU A 231 36.44 -24.64 11.22
N GLY A 232 37.40 -25.16 12.01
CA GLY A 232 37.12 -26.14 13.06
C GLY A 232 36.16 -25.61 14.13
N ARG A 233 36.32 -24.35 14.56
CA ARG A 233 35.36 -23.69 15.47
C ARG A 233 33.98 -23.55 14.82
N LYS A 234 33.90 -23.10 13.56
CA LYS A 234 32.61 -22.89 12.87
C LYS A 234 31.87 -24.21 12.59
N ILE A 235 32.59 -25.32 12.36
CA ILE A 235 31.99 -26.66 12.26
C ILE A 235 31.33 -27.04 13.58
N VAL A 236 32.01 -26.88 14.72
CA VAL A 236 31.44 -27.19 16.05
C VAL A 236 30.25 -26.30 16.38
N GLU A 237 30.31 -25.01 16.04
CA GLU A 237 29.21 -24.06 16.19
C GLU A 237 27.97 -24.49 15.39
N LEU A 238 28.13 -24.78 14.09
CA LEU A 238 27.06 -25.26 13.21
C LEU A 238 26.54 -26.65 13.63
N GLU A 239 27.39 -27.51 14.19
CA GLU A 239 26.95 -28.79 14.78
C GLU A 239 26.08 -28.60 16.02
N VAL A 240 26.41 -27.65 16.89
CA VAL A 240 25.60 -27.33 18.08
C VAL A 240 24.26 -26.71 17.67
N GLU A 241 24.27 -25.77 16.73
CA GLU A 241 23.06 -25.17 16.14
C GLU A 241 22.17 -26.25 15.49
N ASN A 242 22.74 -27.15 14.67
CA ASN A 242 22.01 -28.26 14.07
C ASN A 242 21.45 -29.26 15.11
N ARG A 243 22.08 -29.40 16.28
CA ARG A 243 21.55 -30.22 17.39
C ARG A 243 20.41 -29.49 18.11
N GLY A 244 20.51 -28.17 18.28
CA GLY A 244 19.45 -27.32 18.83
C GLY A 244 18.18 -27.37 17.97
N ILE A 245 18.30 -27.02 16.68
CA ILE A 245 17.18 -27.05 15.71
C ILE A 245 16.57 -28.46 15.60
N LYS A 246 17.37 -29.54 15.71
CA LYS A 246 16.85 -30.91 15.77
C LYS A 246 16.09 -31.22 17.05
N ALA A 247 16.53 -30.71 18.20
CA ALA A 247 15.80 -30.84 19.46
C ALA A 247 14.48 -30.04 19.41
N GLU A 248 14.48 -28.83 18.84
CA GLU A 248 13.28 -28.01 18.65
C GLU A 248 12.27 -28.68 17.69
N MET A 249 12.73 -29.21 16.55
CA MET A 249 11.86 -29.97 15.64
C MET A 249 11.27 -31.22 16.30
N GLU A 250 12.00 -31.88 17.19
CA GLU A 250 11.54 -33.08 17.87
C GLU A 250 10.63 -32.75 19.07
N ASP A 251 10.85 -31.64 19.77
CA ASP A 251 9.92 -31.13 20.79
C ASP A 251 8.60 -30.69 20.14
N MET A 252 8.64 -29.96 19.01
CA MET A 252 7.44 -29.64 18.23
C MET A 252 6.72 -30.91 17.72
N ARG A 253 7.44 -31.96 17.32
CA ARG A 253 6.83 -33.28 17.02
C ARG A 253 6.15 -33.86 18.26
N CYS A 254 6.85 -33.88 19.40
CA CYS A 254 6.30 -34.38 20.66
C CYS A 254 5.07 -33.57 21.11
N GLN A 255 5.04 -32.26 20.86
CA GLN A 255 3.86 -31.42 21.08
C GLN A 255 2.71 -31.84 20.17
N TYR A 256 2.90 -31.97 18.86
CA TYR A 256 1.85 -32.44 17.94
C TYR A 256 1.32 -33.85 18.27
N GLU A 257 2.20 -34.80 18.60
CA GLU A 257 1.78 -36.14 19.03
C GLU A 257 1.03 -36.10 20.37
N LYS A 258 1.47 -35.26 21.31
CA LYS A 258 0.80 -35.06 22.60
C LYS A 258 -0.54 -34.35 22.44
N GLU A 259 -0.69 -33.38 21.55
CA GLU A 259 -1.99 -32.77 21.23
C GLU A 259 -2.95 -33.78 20.60
N CYS A 260 -2.44 -34.62 19.68
CA CYS A 260 -3.23 -35.71 19.08
C CYS A 260 -3.70 -36.73 20.14
N LEU A 261 -2.85 -37.06 21.12
CA LEU A 261 -3.18 -37.95 22.23
C LEU A 261 -4.02 -37.28 23.34
N SER A 262 -3.98 -35.94 23.46
CA SER A 262 -4.78 -35.17 24.43
C SER A 262 -6.20 -34.89 23.94
N ARG A 263 -6.57 -35.36 22.74
CA ARG A 263 -7.92 -35.26 22.18
C ARG A 263 -8.95 -36.08 22.96
N ASP A 264 -8.50 -37.10 23.70
CA ASP A 264 -9.32 -37.86 24.62
C ASP A 264 -9.14 -37.35 26.06
N HIS A 265 -10.27 -36.94 26.68
CA HIS A 265 -10.48 -36.61 28.10
C HIS A 265 -10.28 -35.15 28.62
N ILE A 266 -11.32 -34.32 28.42
CA ILE A 266 -11.92 -33.38 29.39
C ILE A 266 -11.08 -32.18 29.92
N SER A 267 -11.37 -30.99 29.37
CA SER A 267 -11.57 -29.67 30.04
C SER A 267 -10.85 -29.32 31.36
N SER A 268 -9.94 -28.33 31.33
CA SER A 268 -9.95 -27.17 32.26
C SER A 268 -9.17 -25.95 31.70
N ILE A 269 -9.39 -24.76 32.27
CA ILE A 269 -8.98 -23.40 31.84
C ILE A 269 -7.93 -22.82 32.85
N PRO A 270 -7.10 -21.77 32.61
CA PRO A 270 -6.58 -21.11 31.38
C PRO A 270 -5.03 -21.02 31.30
N THR A 271 -4.45 -20.69 30.12
CA THR A 271 -3.53 -19.53 29.90
C THR A 271 -2.84 -19.54 28.52
N SER A 272 -3.13 -18.53 27.66
CA SER A 272 -2.18 -17.85 26.75
C SER A 272 -2.97 -16.90 25.80
N PRO A 273 -2.54 -15.65 25.54
CA PRO A 273 -3.33 -14.69 24.75
C PRO A 273 -3.05 -14.74 23.23
N TYR A 274 -3.35 -15.86 22.56
CA TYR A 274 -3.31 -15.96 21.08
C TYR A 274 -4.16 -17.14 20.54
N GLY A 275 -5.46 -17.18 20.84
CA GLY A 275 -6.32 -18.37 20.63
C GLY A 275 -7.14 -18.41 19.33
N ASP A 276 -7.51 -17.25 18.78
CA ASP A 276 -8.67 -17.04 17.90
C ASP A 276 -8.66 -17.90 16.62
N SER A 277 -7.47 -18.22 16.10
CA SER A 277 -7.29 -19.05 14.90
C SER A 277 -7.75 -20.50 15.10
N VAL A 278 -7.49 -21.09 16.26
CA VAL A 278 -7.82 -22.50 16.54
C VAL A 278 -9.32 -22.66 16.73
N GLU A 279 -9.96 -21.75 17.47
CA GLU A 279 -11.41 -21.78 17.68
C GLU A 279 -12.16 -21.54 16.36
N SER A 280 -11.75 -20.53 15.57
CA SER A 280 -12.26 -20.31 14.20
C SER A 280 -12.16 -21.56 13.32
N ALA A 281 -11.02 -22.26 13.34
CA ALA A 281 -10.87 -23.51 12.61
C ALA A 281 -11.78 -24.64 13.14
N THR A 282 -12.19 -24.65 14.42
CA THR A 282 -13.22 -25.60 14.91
C THR A 282 -14.65 -25.19 14.54
N GLU A 283 -14.95 -23.90 14.49
CA GLU A 283 -16.24 -23.38 14.04
C GLU A 283 -16.46 -23.71 12.55
N LEU A 284 -15.48 -23.42 11.71
CA LEU A 284 -15.53 -23.74 10.28
C LEU A 284 -15.70 -25.24 10.01
N ARG A 285 -15.08 -26.11 10.82
CA ARG A 285 -15.27 -27.57 10.73
C ARG A 285 -16.69 -28.00 11.15
N ARG A 286 -17.30 -27.35 12.14
CA ARG A 286 -18.70 -27.59 12.51
C ARG A 286 -19.67 -27.08 11.44
N HIS A 287 -19.41 -25.92 10.85
CA HIS A 287 -20.20 -25.39 9.73
C HIS A 287 -20.12 -26.30 8.50
N LEU A 288 -18.93 -26.79 8.15
CA LEU A 288 -18.76 -27.76 7.06
C LEU A 288 -19.56 -29.05 7.32
N GLN A 289 -19.48 -29.60 8.55
CA GLN A 289 -20.26 -30.79 8.92
C GLN A 289 -21.78 -30.55 8.80
N PHE A 290 -22.29 -29.39 9.21
CA PHE A 290 -23.71 -29.04 9.03
C PHE A 290 -24.12 -29.01 7.54
N VAL A 291 -23.29 -28.43 6.68
CA VAL A 291 -23.53 -28.39 5.22
C VAL A 291 -23.43 -29.78 4.59
N GLU A 292 -22.53 -30.64 5.08
CA GLU A 292 -22.43 -32.05 4.66
C GLU A 292 -23.68 -32.85 5.07
N GLU A 293 -24.15 -32.70 6.33
CA GLU A 293 -25.37 -33.34 6.83
C GLU A 293 -26.63 -32.85 6.10
N GLU A 294 -26.75 -31.55 5.81
CA GLU A 294 -27.83 -31.00 4.97
C GLU A 294 -27.75 -31.53 3.53
N ALA A 295 -26.56 -31.58 2.94
CA ALA A 295 -26.37 -32.14 1.59
C ALA A 295 -26.64 -33.65 1.53
N GLU A 296 -26.50 -34.41 2.63
CA GLU A 296 -26.99 -35.78 2.70
C GLU A 296 -28.51 -35.86 2.85
N LEU A 297 -29.11 -35.01 3.70
CA LEU A 297 -30.58 -34.95 3.86
C LEU A 297 -31.29 -34.60 2.56
N LEU A 298 -30.75 -33.64 1.80
CA LEU A 298 -31.23 -33.31 0.46
C LEU A 298 -31.09 -34.48 -0.52
N ARG A 299 -29.97 -35.23 -0.48
CA ARG A 299 -29.81 -36.45 -1.30
C ARG A 299 -30.80 -37.55 -0.92
N ARG A 300 -31.09 -37.76 0.37
CA ARG A 300 -32.11 -38.69 0.86
C ARG A 300 -33.49 -38.28 0.37
N SER A 301 -33.86 -37.01 0.54
CA SER A 301 -35.14 -36.47 0.07
C SER A 301 -35.31 -36.56 -1.46
N ILE A 302 -34.25 -36.28 -2.23
CA ILE A 302 -34.25 -36.50 -3.69
C ILE A 302 -34.48 -37.98 -4.02
N SER A 303 -33.78 -38.91 -3.35
CA SER A 303 -33.95 -40.35 -3.57
C SER A 303 -35.37 -40.82 -3.22
N GLU A 304 -35.98 -40.30 -2.15
CA GLU A 304 -37.37 -40.59 -1.77
C GLU A 304 -38.36 -40.05 -2.82
N ILE A 305 -38.15 -38.83 -3.31
CA ILE A 305 -38.95 -38.23 -4.39
C ILE A 305 -38.76 -38.97 -5.72
N GLU A 306 -37.56 -39.47 -6.02
CA GLU A 306 -37.27 -40.31 -7.18
C GLU A 306 -37.97 -41.67 -7.08
N ASP A 307 -37.93 -42.35 -5.93
CA ASP A 307 -38.66 -43.60 -5.73
C ASP A 307 -40.19 -43.40 -5.72
N HIS A 308 -40.71 -42.27 -5.21
CA HIS A 308 -42.12 -41.89 -5.38
C HIS A 308 -42.48 -41.64 -6.85
N ASN A 309 -41.66 -40.90 -7.62
CA ASN A 309 -41.88 -40.68 -9.04
C ASN A 309 -41.80 -41.99 -9.85
N LYS A 310 -40.93 -42.90 -9.45
CA LYS A 310 -40.78 -44.25 -10.00
C LYS A 310 -41.96 -45.15 -9.63
N GLN A 311 -42.52 -45.05 -8.42
CA GLN A 311 -43.78 -45.70 -8.06
C GLN A 311 -44.95 -45.16 -8.89
N LEU A 312 -45.12 -43.84 -8.99
CA LEU A 312 -46.14 -43.20 -9.83
C LEU A 312 -45.96 -43.56 -11.31
N THR A 313 -44.71 -43.67 -11.79
CA THR A 313 -44.40 -44.13 -13.15
C THR A 313 -44.75 -45.62 -13.33
N ASN A 314 -44.52 -46.46 -12.31
CA ASN A 314 -44.91 -47.87 -12.32
C ASN A 314 -46.43 -48.04 -12.25
N GLU A 315 -47.16 -47.18 -11.54
CA GLU A 315 -48.64 -47.17 -11.51
C GLU A 315 -49.22 -46.65 -12.83
N LEU A 316 -48.68 -45.56 -13.38
CA LEU A 316 -49.00 -45.09 -14.73
C LEU A 316 -48.68 -46.14 -15.80
N ASN A 317 -47.61 -46.91 -15.64
CA ASN A 317 -47.27 -48.01 -16.53
C ASN A 317 -48.18 -49.23 -16.30
N LYS A 318 -48.65 -49.51 -15.07
CA LYS A 318 -49.75 -50.47 -14.87
C LYS A 318 -50.98 -50.02 -15.66
N PHE A 319 -51.45 -48.79 -15.51
CA PHE A 319 -52.59 -48.27 -16.30
C PHE A 319 -52.35 -48.20 -17.83
N LYS A 320 -51.12 -48.40 -18.33
CA LYS A 320 -50.78 -48.48 -19.77
C LYS A 320 -50.51 -49.89 -20.29
N PHE A 321 -50.09 -50.81 -19.42
CA PHE A 321 -49.63 -52.17 -19.78
C PHE A 321 -50.39 -53.30 -19.05
N GLU A 322 -51.31 -52.96 -18.16
CA GLU A 322 -52.44 -53.82 -17.79
C GLU A 322 -53.17 -54.18 -19.09
N PRO A 323 -53.15 -55.45 -19.53
CA PRO A 323 -53.76 -55.84 -20.78
C PRO A 323 -55.25 -55.57 -20.69
N GLY A 324 -55.82 -54.91 -21.70
CA GLY A 324 -57.22 -54.49 -21.67
C GLY A 324 -58.17 -55.66 -21.44
N GLN A 325 -58.61 -55.82 -20.19
CA GLN A 325 -59.84 -56.55 -19.91
C GLN A 325 -61.00 -55.68 -20.40
N GLU A 326 -61.77 -56.22 -21.35
CA GLU A 326 -63.18 -55.83 -21.44
C GLU A 326 -63.85 -56.05 -20.07
N PRO A 327 -64.87 -55.25 -19.68
CA PRO A 327 -65.40 -55.23 -18.32
C PRO A 327 -66.00 -56.58 -17.89
N GLY A 328 -65.15 -57.42 -17.30
CA GLY A 328 -65.28 -58.88 -17.27
C GLY A 328 -65.34 -59.52 -15.88
N TRP A 329 -65.94 -58.80 -14.91
CA TRP A 329 -66.36 -59.28 -13.58
C TRP A 329 -65.26 -59.66 -12.58
N LEU A 330 -65.14 -58.83 -11.54
CA LEU A 330 -65.13 -59.09 -10.09
C LEU A 330 -64.78 -57.72 -9.46
N ASP A 331 -65.67 -57.00 -8.78
CA ASP A 331 -66.43 -57.32 -7.56
C ASP A 331 -65.54 -57.67 -6.36
N GLU A 332 -65.99 -57.30 -5.16
CA GLU A 332 -65.18 -57.24 -3.92
C GLU A 332 -63.92 -56.34 -4.06
N THR A 333 -64.02 -55.02 -3.95
CA THR A 333 -64.02 -54.42 -2.59
C THR A 333 -64.57 -52.98 -2.54
N ALA A 334 -64.90 -52.34 -3.67
CA ALA A 334 -65.49 -51.00 -3.71
C ALA A 334 -67.02 -50.96 -3.42
N SER A 335 -67.58 -52.07 -2.94
CA SER A 335 -69.02 -52.39 -2.87
C SER A 335 -69.78 -51.66 -1.74
N LYS A 336 -69.63 -50.34 -1.64
CA LYS A 336 -70.44 -49.49 -0.73
C LYS A 336 -70.56 -48.00 -1.05
N CYS A 337 -69.75 -47.44 -1.95
CA CYS A 337 -69.82 -46.01 -2.30
C CYS A 337 -70.06 -45.74 -3.80
N GLY A 338 -69.53 -46.58 -4.69
CA GLY A 338 -69.81 -46.45 -6.13
C GLY A 338 -71.26 -46.74 -6.50
N GLY A 339 -71.94 -47.61 -5.76
CA GLY A 339 -73.32 -48.04 -6.03
C GLY A 339 -74.33 -46.88 -5.97
N THR A 340 -74.35 -46.12 -4.87
CA THR A 340 -75.29 -45.00 -4.68
C THR A 340 -75.11 -43.92 -5.73
N LEU A 341 -73.87 -43.45 -5.96
CA LEU A 341 -73.60 -42.43 -6.99
C LEU A 341 -73.91 -42.93 -8.41
N GLN A 342 -73.71 -44.21 -8.72
CA GLN A 342 -74.09 -44.76 -10.02
C GLN A 342 -75.61 -44.92 -10.17
N GLU A 343 -76.33 -45.17 -9.07
CA GLU A 343 -77.80 -45.29 -9.03
C GLU A 343 -78.49 -43.92 -9.07
N GLU A 344 -77.91 -42.91 -8.39
CA GLU A 344 -78.25 -41.49 -8.54
C GLU A 344 -77.98 -41.00 -9.96
N LEU A 345 -76.86 -41.38 -10.58
CA LEU A 345 -76.60 -41.05 -12.00
C LEU A 345 -77.63 -41.71 -12.94
N LYS A 346 -78.07 -42.94 -12.65
CA LYS A 346 -79.12 -43.63 -13.42
C LYS A 346 -80.49 -42.98 -13.22
N SER A 347 -80.86 -42.61 -11.98
CA SER A 347 -82.14 -41.96 -11.68
C SER A 347 -82.19 -40.52 -12.22
N ALA A 348 -81.10 -39.76 -12.14
CA ALA A 348 -80.97 -38.45 -12.78
C ALA A 348 -81.08 -38.55 -14.31
N ARG A 349 -80.45 -39.55 -14.95
CA ARG A 349 -80.61 -39.80 -16.39
C ARG A 349 -82.06 -40.17 -16.75
N LEU A 350 -82.74 -40.97 -15.93
CA LEU A 350 -84.17 -41.27 -16.13
C LEU A 350 -85.05 -40.03 -15.97
N GLN A 351 -84.79 -39.18 -14.96
CA GLN A 351 -85.50 -37.91 -14.78
C GLN A 351 -85.24 -36.94 -15.94
N ILE A 352 -84.00 -36.84 -16.44
CA ILE A 352 -83.67 -36.03 -17.63
C ILE A 352 -84.44 -36.54 -18.86
N ASN A 353 -84.53 -37.86 -19.05
CA ASN A 353 -85.31 -38.44 -20.15
C ASN A 353 -86.82 -38.20 -19.99
N GLU A 354 -87.37 -38.31 -18.78
CA GLU A 354 -88.78 -38.04 -18.49
C GLU A 354 -89.12 -36.54 -18.67
N LEU A 355 -88.24 -35.65 -18.19
CA LEU A 355 -88.34 -34.21 -18.39
C LEU A 355 -88.18 -33.82 -19.87
N SER A 356 -87.28 -34.46 -20.61
CA SER A 356 -87.16 -34.29 -22.06
C SER A 356 -88.45 -34.71 -22.78
N GLY A 357 -89.05 -35.84 -22.39
CA GLY A 357 -90.37 -36.26 -22.88
C GLY A 357 -91.48 -35.26 -22.55
N LYS A 358 -91.51 -34.72 -21.32
CA LYS A 358 -92.44 -33.66 -20.90
C LYS A 358 -92.22 -32.37 -21.68
N VAL A 359 -90.97 -31.96 -21.93
CA VAL A 359 -90.62 -30.78 -22.74
C VAL A 359 -91.06 -30.97 -24.19
N MET A 360 -90.81 -32.13 -24.80
CA MET A 360 -91.27 -32.42 -26.17
C MET A 360 -92.81 -32.41 -26.27
N LYS A 361 -93.50 -32.95 -25.26
CA LYS A 361 -94.97 -32.90 -25.17
C LYS A 361 -95.49 -31.47 -25.00
N LEU A 362 -94.88 -30.67 -24.11
CA LEU A 362 -95.22 -29.26 -23.90
C LEU A 362 -94.88 -28.40 -25.12
N GLN A 363 -93.81 -28.68 -25.85
CA GLN A 363 -93.48 -28.01 -27.12
C GLN A 363 -94.51 -28.33 -28.20
N TYR A 364 -94.97 -29.58 -28.30
CA TYR A 364 -96.06 -29.97 -29.19
C TYR A 364 -97.38 -29.29 -28.80
N GLU A 365 -97.75 -29.33 -27.51
CA GLU A 365 -98.95 -28.67 -26.99
C GLU A 365 -98.90 -27.16 -27.15
N ASN A 366 -97.75 -26.51 -26.93
CA ASN A 366 -97.55 -25.09 -27.17
C ASN A 366 -97.65 -24.77 -28.67
N ARG A 367 -97.08 -25.58 -29.57
CA ARG A 367 -97.23 -25.43 -31.03
C ARG A 367 -98.69 -25.59 -31.48
N VAL A 368 -99.44 -26.51 -30.88
CA VAL A 368 -100.89 -26.66 -31.11
C VAL A 368 -101.67 -25.49 -30.51
N LEU A 369 -101.32 -24.99 -29.33
CA LEU A 369 -101.95 -23.82 -28.71
C LEU A 369 -101.69 -22.55 -29.52
N MET A 370 -100.46 -22.30 -29.99
CA MET A 370 -100.14 -21.19 -30.88
C MET A 370 -100.88 -21.31 -32.22
N SER A 371 -101.04 -22.52 -32.77
CA SER A 371 -101.88 -22.74 -33.95
C SER A 371 -103.37 -22.50 -33.65
N ASN A 372 -103.86 -22.86 -32.46
CA ASN A 372 -105.24 -22.59 -32.04
C ASN A 372 -105.46 -21.09 -31.81
N VAL A 373 -104.54 -20.39 -31.15
CA VAL A 373 -104.56 -18.93 -30.97
C VAL A 373 -104.53 -18.24 -32.33
N GLN A 374 -103.65 -18.65 -33.27
CA GLN A 374 -103.67 -18.14 -34.65
C GLN A 374 -105.00 -18.39 -35.35
N ARG A 375 -105.68 -19.52 -35.11
CA ARG A 375 -107.05 -19.76 -35.65
C ARG A 375 -108.12 -18.92 -34.95
N TYR A 376 -108.00 -18.64 -33.66
CA TYR A 376 -108.91 -17.74 -32.93
C TYR A 376 -108.68 -16.27 -33.26
N ASP A 377 -107.44 -15.88 -33.58
CA ASP A 377 -107.05 -14.54 -34.01
C ASP A 377 -107.48 -14.28 -35.47
N LEU A 378 -107.29 -15.27 -36.35
CA LEU A 378 -107.86 -15.22 -37.70
C LEU A 378 -109.40 -15.22 -37.67
N ALA A 379 -110.03 -15.84 -36.65
CA ALA A 379 -111.48 -15.78 -36.44
C ALA A 379 -111.93 -14.45 -35.80
N SER A 380 -111.15 -13.83 -34.91
CA SER A 380 -111.47 -12.54 -34.30
C SER A 380 -111.45 -11.43 -35.35
N HIS A 381 -110.44 -11.44 -36.24
CA HIS A 381 -110.34 -10.55 -37.39
C HIS A 381 -111.43 -10.78 -38.45
N LEU A 382 -112.15 -11.90 -38.42
CA LEU A 382 -113.33 -12.18 -39.25
C LEU A 382 -114.67 -11.95 -38.51
N GLY A 383 -114.66 -11.65 -37.21
CA GLY A 383 -115.87 -11.54 -36.37
C GLY A 383 -116.54 -10.16 -36.35
N LEU A 384 -115.89 -9.09 -36.83
CA LEU A 384 -116.34 -7.70 -36.63
C LEU A 384 -117.43 -7.20 -37.62
N ARG A 385 -118.50 -7.98 -37.83
CA ARG A 385 -119.80 -7.47 -38.33
C ARG A 385 -120.98 -8.36 -37.91
N THR A 386 -121.68 -7.96 -36.84
CA THR A 386 -123.09 -7.46 -36.81
C THR A 386 -123.65 -7.44 -35.38
N SER A 387 -124.37 -6.38 -34.99
CA SER A 387 -125.52 -6.30 -34.02
C SER A 387 -125.60 -7.24 -32.80
N SER A 388 -126.05 -6.87 -31.60
CA SER A 388 -126.58 -5.62 -30.99
C SER A 388 -126.75 -5.86 -29.45
N PRO A 389 -127.20 -4.89 -28.62
CA PRO A 389 -127.00 -4.93 -27.16
C PRO A 389 -128.19 -5.42 -26.31
N ARG A 390 -128.01 -5.42 -24.97
CA ARG A 390 -128.98 -5.55 -23.84
C ARG A 390 -129.36 -6.98 -23.42
N ASP A 391 -129.65 -7.29 -22.14
CA ASP A 391 -129.53 -6.53 -20.86
C ASP A 391 -129.49 -7.52 -19.65
N SER A 392 -129.08 -7.02 -18.47
CA SER A 392 -129.38 -7.46 -17.09
C SER A 392 -128.82 -8.75 -16.42
N ASP A 393 -127.94 -8.52 -15.45
CA ASP A 393 -128.10 -8.71 -13.98
C ASP A 393 -128.50 -10.07 -13.33
N ALA A 394 -127.65 -10.55 -12.41
CA ALA A 394 -128.00 -11.03 -11.05
C ALA A 394 -126.76 -11.31 -10.17
N ASP A 395 -126.84 -11.07 -8.85
CA ASP A 395 -125.73 -11.08 -7.88
C ASP A 395 -125.20 -12.46 -7.45
N SER A 396 -123.93 -12.53 -7.00
CA SER A 396 -123.59 -13.08 -5.66
C SER A 396 -122.12 -12.84 -5.24
N ASP A 397 -122.01 -12.10 -4.14
CA ASP A 397 -120.88 -11.86 -3.25
C ASP A 397 -120.10 -13.10 -2.76
N ALA A 398 -118.77 -12.95 -2.58
CA ALA A 398 -117.98 -13.45 -1.44
C ALA A 398 -116.48 -13.13 -1.60
N GLY A 399 -116.05 -11.89 -1.34
CA GLY A 399 -114.66 -11.47 -1.59
C GLY A 399 -113.65 -11.79 -0.48
N LYS A 400 -112.36 -12.01 -0.84
CA LYS A 400 -111.23 -11.73 0.05
C LYS A 400 -109.89 -11.46 -0.66
N LYS A 401 -109.53 -10.17 -0.71
CA LYS A 401 -108.19 -9.56 -0.50
C LYS A 401 -106.97 -10.21 -1.21
N GLU A 402 -106.44 -9.58 -2.27
CA GLU A 402 -105.36 -8.55 -2.24
C GLU A 402 -103.96 -9.21 -2.37
N SER A 403 -103.25 -9.13 -3.52
CA SER A 403 -102.51 -7.98 -4.13
C SER A 403 -101.06 -7.87 -3.60
N ASP A 404 -99.99 -7.53 -4.32
CA ASP A 404 -99.75 -7.10 -5.74
C ASP A 404 -98.27 -7.43 -6.14
N SER A 405 -97.67 -7.25 -7.33
CA SER A 405 -97.73 -6.25 -8.47
C SER A 405 -97.00 -4.91 -8.20
N GLU A 406 -96.27 -4.24 -9.10
CA GLU A 406 -95.61 -4.59 -10.39
C GLU A 406 -94.07 -4.46 -10.18
N GLU A 407 -93.20 -5.31 -10.75
CA GLU A 407 -92.55 -5.17 -12.07
C GLU A 407 -92.04 -3.77 -12.51
N GLY A 408 -90.70 -3.64 -12.65
CA GLY A 408 -90.00 -2.88 -13.70
C GLY A 408 -90.08 -1.33 -13.78
N ARG A 409 -88.89 -0.67 -13.76
CA ARG A 409 -88.38 0.26 -14.81
C ARG A 409 -87.07 0.98 -14.40
N LEU A 410 -86.26 1.33 -15.39
CA LEU A 410 -85.15 2.31 -15.29
C LEU A 410 -85.64 3.71 -15.71
N PRO A 411 -85.08 4.80 -15.15
CA PRO A 411 -84.35 5.75 -16.01
C PRO A 411 -83.12 6.43 -15.36
N GLN A 412 -82.12 6.81 -16.18
CA GLN A 412 -81.15 7.89 -15.87
C GLN A 412 -81.67 9.23 -16.42
N PRO A 413 -81.24 10.41 -15.89
CA PRO A 413 -80.19 11.18 -16.59
C PRO A 413 -79.36 12.21 -15.77
N LYS A 414 -78.06 12.40 -16.15
CA LYS A 414 -77.29 13.69 -16.12
C LYS A 414 -76.97 14.29 -14.71
N ARG A 415 -76.07 15.26 -14.45
CA ARG A 415 -74.94 16.02 -15.09
C ARG A 415 -74.20 16.75 -13.90
N GLU A 416 -73.00 17.38 -13.94
CA GLU A 416 -71.77 17.41 -14.76
C GLU A 416 -70.78 18.46 -14.16
N GLY A 417 -69.45 18.33 -14.30
CA GLY A 417 -68.50 19.45 -14.08
C GLY A 417 -67.04 19.07 -13.70
N PRO A 418 -65.98 19.87 -14.04
CA PRO A 418 -64.57 19.41 -14.04
C PRO A 418 -63.54 20.38 -13.36
N ILE A 419 -62.24 20.28 -13.75
CA ILE A 419 -61.00 21.04 -13.39
C ILE A 419 -60.14 20.32 -12.31
N GLY A 420 -58.81 20.14 -12.41
CA GLY A 420 -57.80 20.29 -13.49
C GLY A 420 -56.94 18.99 -13.60
N GLY A 421 -55.81 18.86 -14.32
CA GLY A 421 -54.84 19.84 -14.86
C GLY A 421 -53.67 20.07 -13.88
N GLU A 422 -52.36 20.05 -14.21
CA GLU A 422 -51.55 19.72 -15.42
C GLU A 422 -50.03 19.82 -15.00
N SER A 423 -48.96 19.23 -15.58
CA SER A 423 -48.63 18.46 -16.82
C SER A 423 -47.36 17.56 -16.61
N ASP A 424 -47.01 16.68 -17.58
CA ASP A 424 -45.69 16.21 -18.11
C ASP A 424 -44.50 15.79 -17.16
N SER A 425 -43.49 14.99 -17.55
CA SER A 425 -42.91 14.62 -18.88
C SER A 425 -42.14 13.27 -18.90
N GLU A 426 -42.01 12.64 -20.10
CA GLU A 426 -40.88 11.82 -20.68
C GLU A 426 -40.06 10.81 -19.80
N ASP A 427 -39.61 9.62 -20.25
CA ASP A 427 -39.73 8.86 -21.51
C ASP A 427 -39.51 7.34 -21.22
N VAL A 428 -40.28 6.39 -21.77
CA VAL A 428 -39.99 5.55 -22.97
C VAL A 428 -38.48 5.14 -23.11
N TYR A 429 -38.06 3.88 -23.05
CA TYR A 429 -38.39 2.77 -23.98
C TYR A 429 -38.26 1.36 -23.39
N GLU A 430 -39.06 0.43 -23.93
CA GLU A 430 -38.97 -1.02 -23.65
C GLU A 430 -37.80 -1.70 -24.37
N LYS A 431 -37.26 -2.78 -23.76
CA LYS A 431 -36.79 -3.94 -24.54
C LYS A 431 -36.80 -5.27 -23.77
N THR A 432 -37.87 -6.03 -24.00
CA THR A 432 -37.96 -7.52 -24.01
C THR A 432 -37.42 -8.30 -22.81
N SER A 433 -38.34 -8.96 -22.09
CA SER A 433 -38.08 -9.90 -21.00
C SER A 433 -37.48 -11.24 -21.45
N GLY A 434 -36.78 -11.91 -20.51
CA GLY A 434 -36.13 -13.21 -20.73
C GLY A 434 -36.03 -14.08 -19.46
N PHE A 435 -37.19 -14.50 -18.93
CA PHE A 435 -37.45 -15.64 -18.01
C PHE A 435 -36.40 -16.13 -16.97
N GLY A 436 -36.82 -16.17 -15.68
CA GLY A 436 -36.14 -16.87 -14.56
C GLY A 436 -36.07 -15.97 -13.30
N SER A 437 -36.97 -15.97 -12.32
CA SER A 437 -37.56 -17.07 -11.53
C SER A 437 -36.49 -17.97 -10.88
N GLY A 438 -36.11 -17.83 -9.61
CA GLY A 438 -36.47 -16.83 -8.59
C GLY A 438 -36.89 -17.42 -7.23
N LYS A 439 -36.12 -17.15 -6.17
CA LYS A 439 -36.48 -17.26 -4.74
C LYS A 439 -35.41 -16.56 -3.87
N PRO A 440 -35.69 -16.16 -2.61
CA PRO A 440 -34.84 -15.20 -1.89
C PRO A 440 -33.91 -15.86 -0.84
N SER A 441 -32.59 -15.72 -0.99
CA SER A 441 -31.63 -16.01 0.10
C SER A 441 -30.22 -15.38 -0.05
N GLU A 442 -30.08 -14.23 -0.74
CA GLU A 442 -28.75 -13.63 -1.06
C GLU A 442 -28.51 -12.24 -0.42
N VAL A 443 -29.43 -11.75 0.44
CA VAL A 443 -29.42 -10.35 0.91
C VAL A 443 -28.26 -10.04 1.87
N SER A 444 -27.80 -10.98 2.69
CA SER A 444 -26.71 -10.75 3.67
C SER A 444 -25.32 -10.68 3.02
N ASP A 445 -25.03 -11.58 2.07
CA ASP A 445 -23.71 -11.66 1.44
C ASP A 445 -23.51 -10.51 0.44
N LEU A 446 -24.57 -10.10 -0.26
CA LEU A 446 -24.53 -8.91 -1.11
C LEU A 446 -24.18 -7.65 -0.30
N CYS A 447 -24.84 -7.38 0.83
CA CYS A 447 -24.49 -6.22 1.67
C CYS A 447 -23.05 -6.27 2.19
N SER A 448 -22.53 -7.47 2.49
CA SER A 448 -21.15 -7.66 2.98
C SER A 448 -20.13 -7.42 1.85
N ALA A 449 -20.40 -7.89 0.63
CA ALA A 449 -19.60 -7.60 -0.55
C ALA A 449 -19.71 -6.13 -0.99
N GLU A 450 -20.86 -5.47 -0.79
CA GLU A 450 -21.05 -4.03 -1.03
C GLU A 450 -20.17 -3.21 -0.09
N LEU A 451 -20.23 -3.50 1.22
CA LEU A 451 -19.49 -2.80 2.25
C LEU A 451 -17.97 -2.93 2.09
N ILE A 452 -17.47 -4.10 1.65
CA ILE A 452 -16.05 -4.30 1.35
C ILE A 452 -15.62 -3.42 0.16
N ARG A 453 -16.41 -3.38 -0.94
CA ARG A 453 -16.08 -2.53 -2.10
C ARG A 453 -16.12 -1.04 -1.74
N VAL A 454 -17.14 -0.57 -1.02
CA VAL A 454 -17.22 0.82 -0.54
C VAL A 454 -16.03 1.18 0.37
N LYS A 455 -15.53 0.24 1.17
CA LYS A 455 -14.30 0.43 1.97
C LYS A 455 -13.03 0.51 1.11
N GLU A 456 -12.88 -0.36 0.12
CA GLU A 456 -11.75 -0.31 -0.82
C GLU A 456 -11.76 0.97 -1.68
N ASP A 457 -12.94 1.37 -2.16
CA ASP A 457 -13.15 2.60 -2.92
C ASP A 457 -12.83 3.84 -2.08
N THR A 458 -13.29 3.91 -0.83
CA THR A 458 -12.97 5.04 0.08
C THR A 458 -11.49 5.08 0.47
N GLU A 459 -10.84 3.94 0.72
CA GLU A 459 -9.37 3.89 0.91
C GLU A 459 -8.60 4.35 -0.33
N SER A 460 -9.07 4.00 -1.54
CA SER A 460 -8.50 4.48 -2.80
C SER A 460 -8.67 6.00 -2.97
N LEU A 461 -9.86 6.53 -2.66
CA LEU A 461 -10.20 7.94 -2.76
C LEU A 461 -9.38 8.81 -1.79
N ILE A 462 -9.17 8.32 -0.57
CA ILE A 462 -8.30 8.97 0.42
C ILE A 462 -6.85 9.05 -0.08
N ASN A 463 -6.34 8.00 -0.75
CA ASN A 463 -5.01 8.02 -1.33
C ASN A 463 -4.91 8.97 -2.54
N ILE A 464 -5.93 9.01 -3.40
CA ILE A 464 -6.06 9.98 -4.49
C ILE A 464 -6.06 11.42 -3.96
N LYS A 465 -6.81 11.69 -2.88
CA LYS A 465 -6.82 13.02 -2.23
C LYS A 465 -5.44 13.41 -1.71
N ARG A 466 -4.77 12.54 -0.96
CA ARG A 466 -3.40 12.78 -0.44
C ARG A 466 -2.40 13.11 -1.56
N GLU A 467 -2.45 12.36 -2.66
CA GLU A 467 -1.53 12.54 -3.79
C GLU A 467 -1.83 13.83 -4.55
N ALA A 468 -3.10 14.18 -4.73
CA ALA A 468 -3.55 15.44 -5.32
C ALA A 468 -3.20 16.67 -4.45
N GLU A 469 -3.38 16.60 -3.14
CA GLU A 469 -2.91 17.66 -2.22
C GLU A 469 -1.37 17.79 -2.21
N ARG A 470 -0.62 16.69 -2.42
CA ARG A 470 0.85 16.77 -2.55
C ARG A 470 1.22 17.47 -3.85
N LEU A 471 0.50 17.18 -4.94
CA LEU A 471 0.67 17.84 -6.23
C LEU A 471 0.32 19.34 -6.14
N GLU A 472 -0.76 19.72 -5.45
CA GLU A 472 -1.13 21.13 -5.25
C GLU A 472 -0.01 21.90 -4.54
N ARG A 473 0.50 21.38 -3.43
CA ARG A 473 1.60 22.00 -2.67
C ARG A 473 2.91 22.10 -3.47
N THR A 474 3.13 21.23 -4.46
CA THR A 474 4.25 21.33 -5.40
C THR A 474 4.00 22.39 -6.47
N VAL A 475 2.79 22.45 -7.04
CA VAL A 475 2.40 23.45 -8.05
C VAL A 475 2.41 24.86 -7.45
N GLU A 476 1.95 25.06 -6.22
CA GLU A 476 1.99 26.36 -5.53
C GLU A 476 3.41 26.89 -5.32
N ARG A 477 4.37 26.00 -4.99
CA ARG A 477 5.79 26.36 -4.91
C ARG A 477 6.31 26.77 -6.29
N LEU A 478 6.07 25.94 -7.30
CA LEU A 478 6.52 26.21 -8.66
C LEU A 478 5.92 27.51 -9.24
N ILE A 479 4.66 27.83 -8.91
CA ILE A 479 4.04 29.13 -9.20
C ILE A 479 4.78 30.26 -8.48
N THR A 480 5.03 30.12 -7.18
CA THR A 480 5.72 31.14 -6.36
C THR A 480 7.14 31.41 -6.88
N ASP A 481 7.89 30.36 -7.19
CA ASP A 481 9.24 30.45 -7.75
C ASP A 481 9.22 31.12 -9.13
N THR A 482 8.23 30.76 -9.97
CA THR A 482 8.07 31.36 -11.31
C THR A 482 7.60 32.83 -11.24
N ASP A 483 6.73 33.19 -10.29
CA ASP A 483 6.34 34.58 -10.03
C ASP A 483 7.55 35.42 -9.56
N SER A 484 8.45 34.85 -8.75
CA SER A 484 9.71 35.50 -8.37
C SER A 484 10.62 35.73 -9.59
N LEU A 485 10.85 34.70 -10.41
CA LEU A 485 11.66 34.82 -11.64
C LEU A 485 11.09 35.86 -12.62
N ILE A 486 9.76 35.91 -12.77
CA ILE A 486 9.07 36.90 -13.60
C ILE A 486 9.19 38.32 -13.00
N TYR A 487 9.15 38.45 -11.67
CA TYR A 487 9.39 39.73 -11.00
C TYR A 487 10.84 40.20 -11.22
N ASP A 488 11.82 39.33 -11.00
CA ASP A 488 13.24 39.65 -11.17
C ASP A 488 13.57 39.99 -12.63
N ALA A 489 13.01 39.28 -13.61
CA ALA A 489 13.13 39.64 -15.03
C ALA A 489 12.54 41.03 -15.32
N LYS A 490 11.35 41.34 -14.80
CA LYS A 490 10.70 42.66 -14.94
C LYS A 490 11.49 43.77 -14.22
N VAL A 491 12.21 43.46 -13.13
CA VAL A 491 13.14 44.39 -12.45
C VAL A 491 14.40 44.64 -13.29
N HIS A 492 15.04 43.61 -13.86
CA HIS A 492 16.24 43.79 -14.70
C HIS A 492 15.94 44.65 -15.95
N VAL A 493 14.78 44.43 -16.59
CA VAL A 493 14.32 45.23 -17.74
C VAL A 493 14.05 46.70 -17.37
N THR A 494 13.66 47.00 -16.11
CA THR A 494 13.33 48.37 -15.67
C THR A 494 14.46 49.09 -14.94
N SER A 495 15.50 48.39 -14.50
CA SER A 495 16.62 48.93 -13.71
C SER A 495 17.89 49.23 -14.51
N SER A 496 17.81 49.21 -15.85
CA SER A 496 18.94 49.49 -16.77
C SER A 496 18.98 50.97 -17.22
N PRO A 497 19.73 51.88 -16.53
CA PRO A 497 20.00 53.21 -17.06
C PRO A 497 20.97 53.14 -18.24
N SER A 498 20.70 53.94 -19.28
CA SER A 498 21.50 53.94 -20.52
C SER A 498 22.95 54.39 -20.30
N THR A 499 23.92 53.56 -20.67
CA THR A 499 25.29 53.97 -21.05
C THR A 499 25.79 53.03 -22.15
N GLN A 500 26.44 53.59 -23.17
CA GLN A 500 26.89 52.87 -24.36
C GLN A 500 28.21 52.11 -24.10
N GLN A 501 28.42 50.98 -24.78
CA GLN A 501 29.32 50.93 -25.96
C GLN A 501 29.24 49.58 -26.68
N ASP A 502 29.31 49.58 -28.03
CA ASP A 502 29.38 48.36 -28.85
C ASP A 502 30.66 47.54 -28.57
N PHE A 503 30.57 46.20 -28.62
CA PHE A 503 31.38 45.34 -29.52
C PHE A 503 31.25 43.82 -29.19
N ARG A 504 30.26 43.13 -29.78
CA ARG A 504 30.48 42.00 -30.73
C ARG A 504 29.15 41.36 -31.17
N SER A 505 29.22 40.56 -32.23
CA SER A 505 28.07 40.00 -32.96
C SER A 505 27.91 38.50 -32.74
N GLY A 506 26.72 38.06 -32.33
CA GLY A 506 26.30 36.66 -32.39
C GLY A 506 25.11 36.33 -31.50
N GLU A 507 24.01 35.87 -32.10
CA GLU A 507 22.97 35.03 -31.45
C GLU A 507 22.08 35.61 -30.32
N GLU A 508 21.87 36.93 -30.25
CA GLU A 508 20.83 37.51 -29.37
C GLU A 508 19.52 37.82 -30.13
N ARG A 509 18.56 36.89 -30.06
CA ARG A 509 17.13 37.13 -30.41
C ARG A 509 16.13 36.44 -29.46
N GLU A 510 16.57 35.71 -28.44
CA GLU A 510 15.69 34.87 -27.61
C GLU A 510 15.24 35.56 -26.30
N ASP A 511 16.07 36.43 -25.72
CA ASP A 511 15.86 37.18 -24.46
C ASP A 511 14.52 37.93 -24.35
N LYS A 512 13.92 38.30 -25.49
CA LYS A 512 12.63 39.00 -25.53
C LYS A 512 11.42 38.07 -25.40
N TYR A 513 11.60 36.79 -25.69
CA TYR A 513 10.55 35.78 -25.60
C TYR A 513 10.56 35.05 -24.26
N GLU A 514 11.71 34.92 -23.60
CA GLU A 514 11.81 34.25 -22.29
C GLU A 514 10.82 34.79 -21.23
N PRO A 515 10.67 36.12 -21.00
CA PRO A 515 9.66 36.62 -20.05
C PRO A 515 8.21 36.36 -20.49
N GLU A 516 7.90 36.37 -21.79
CA GLU A 516 6.55 36.03 -22.30
C GLU A 516 6.25 34.53 -22.18
N LEU A 517 7.26 33.68 -22.38
CA LEU A 517 7.19 32.23 -22.19
C LEU A 517 6.99 31.88 -20.72
N LEU A 518 7.73 32.51 -19.80
CA LEU A 518 7.54 32.35 -18.36
C LEU A 518 6.13 32.82 -17.93
N ASP A 519 5.67 33.98 -18.37
CA ASP A 519 4.31 34.50 -18.06
C ASP A 519 3.21 33.56 -18.61
N THR A 520 3.41 32.99 -19.80
CA THR A 520 2.53 31.95 -20.40
C THR A 520 2.54 30.65 -19.58
N VAL A 521 3.71 30.19 -19.16
CA VAL A 521 3.89 28.95 -18.38
C VAL A 521 3.29 29.11 -16.98
N ASN A 522 3.54 30.23 -16.32
CA ASN A 522 2.92 30.63 -15.05
C ASN A 522 1.38 30.67 -15.15
N THR A 523 0.85 31.28 -16.21
CA THR A 523 -0.60 31.33 -16.47
C THR A 523 -1.19 29.91 -16.62
N ARG A 524 -0.47 28.98 -17.28
CA ARG A 524 -0.87 27.58 -17.37
C ARG A 524 -0.79 26.85 -16.03
N MET A 525 0.22 27.11 -15.20
CA MET A 525 0.29 26.55 -13.85
C MET A 525 -0.85 27.04 -12.96
N LYS A 526 -1.20 28.34 -13.02
CA LYS A 526 -2.33 28.92 -12.29
C LYS A 526 -3.67 28.35 -12.73
N ALA A 527 -3.84 28.08 -14.03
CA ALA A 527 -5.00 27.34 -14.54
C ALA A 527 -5.02 25.89 -14.01
N PHE A 528 -3.90 25.17 -14.10
CA PHE A 528 -3.79 23.80 -13.60
C PHE A 528 -4.03 23.68 -12.09
N ARG A 529 -3.53 24.63 -11.28
CA ARG A 529 -3.81 24.73 -9.84
C ARG A 529 -5.31 24.86 -9.58
N LYS A 530 -6.02 25.66 -10.38
CA LYS A 530 -7.48 25.81 -10.27
C LYS A 530 -8.22 24.54 -10.70
N GLU A 531 -7.78 23.87 -11.76
CA GLU A 531 -8.34 22.58 -12.17
C GLU A 531 -8.12 21.48 -11.11
N LEU A 532 -6.95 21.48 -10.46
CA LEU A 532 -6.60 20.56 -9.38
C LEU A 532 -7.39 20.86 -8.10
N GLN A 533 -7.63 22.14 -7.76
CA GLN A 533 -8.50 22.55 -6.66
C GLN A 533 -9.96 22.12 -6.92
N ASN A 534 -10.49 22.40 -8.12
CA ASN A 534 -11.81 21.92 -8.56
C ASN A 534 -11.92 20.38 -8.58
N PHE A 535 -10.80 19.66 -8.75
CA PHE A 535 -10.74 18.21 -8.64
C PHE A 535 -10.76 17.76 -7.17
N LEU A 536 -10.01 18.44 -6.30
CA LEU A 536 -9.98 18.17 -4.87
C LEU A 536 -11.37 18.35 -4.24
N GLU A 537 -12.07 19.43 -4.59
CA GLU A 537 -13.46 19.69 -4.21
C GLU A 537 -14.38 18.53 -4.64
N LYS A 538 -14.27 18.05 -5.89
CA LYS A 538 -15.07 16.90 -6.36
C LYS A 538 -14.74 15.60 -5.64
N VAL A 539 -13.47 15.35 -5.35
CA VAL A 539 -13.03 14.18 -4.56
C VAL A 539 -13.58 14.25 -3.13
N GLU A 540 -13.69 15.45 -2.56
CA GLU A 540 -14.31 15.67 -1.25
C GLU A 540 -15.83 15.39 -1.27
N HIS A 541 -16.57 15.94 -2.23
CA HIS A 541 -18.02 15.68 -2.38
C HIS A 541 -18.33 14.19 -2.66
N ILE A 542 -17.47 13.50 -3.42
CA ILE A 542 -17.59 12.04 -3.64
C ILE A 542 -17.31 11.26 -2.34
N GLY A 543 -16.34 11.72 -1.54
CA GLY A 543 -16.03 11.14 -0.23
C GLY A 543 -17.15 11.32 0.79
N GLU A 544 -17.84 12.45 0.76
CA GLU A 544 -19.03 12.71 1.57
C GLU A 544 -20.18 11.78 1.17
N GLY A 545 -20.50 11.65 -0.13
CA GLY A 545 -21.55 10.75 -0.61
C GLY A 545 -21.29 9.27 -0.31
N LEU A 546 -20.03 8.80 -0.43
CA LEU A 546 -19.67 7.43 -0.04
C LEU A 546 -19.70 7.22 1.48
N LYS A 547 -19.47 8.28 2.28
CA LYS A 547 -19.58 8.22 3.74
C LYS A 547 -21.04 8.15 4.20
N GLU A 548 -21.93 8.93 3.60
CA GLU A 548 -23.38 8.81 3.84
C GLU A 548 -23.89 7.40 3.48
N GLN A 549 -23.47 6.86 2.34
CA GLN A 549 -23.79 5.48 1.93
C GLN A 549 -23.24 4.42 2.90
N MET A 550 -22.09 4.65 3.54
CA MET A 550 -21.53 3.75 4.55
C MET A 550 -22.29 3.83 5.90
N GLU A 551 -22.82 5.00 6.26
CA GLU A 551 -23.62 5.19 7.48
C GLU A 551 -25.01 4.54 7.36
N ASP A 552 -25.70 4.72 6.22
CA ASP A 552 -27.01 4.14 5.93
C ASP A 552 -27.02 2.59 5.87
N LEU A 553 -25.88 1.96 5.54
CA LEU A 553 -25.75 0.49 5.46
C LEU A 553 -25.46 -0.19 6.81
N SER A 554 -25.38 0.55 7.93
CA SER A 554 -24.91 0.04 9.22
C SER A 554 -26.04 -0.35 10.21
N PRO A 555 -26.12 -1.61 10.68
CA PRO A 555 -27.11 -2.01 11.67
C PRO A 555 -26.66 -1.77 13.13
N LEU A 556 -27.29 -0.78 13.77
CA LEU A 556 -27.32 -0.50 15.22
C LEU A 556 -26.07 0.22 15.83
N PRO A 557 -26.21 1.43 16.43
CA PRO A 557 -25.07 2.27 16.82
C PRO A 557 -24.46 1.99 18.21
N HIS A 558 -25.15 1.26 19.10
CA HIS A 558 -24.89 1.32 20.54
C HIS A 558 -23.70 0.50 21.09
N LEU A 559 -22.88 -0.13 20.24
CA LEU A 559 -21.65 -0.82 20.68
C LEU A 559 -20.39 -0.02 20.36
N THR A 560 -20.41 0.77 19.27
CA THR A 560 -19.27 1.54 18.78
C THR A 560 -18.87 2.66 19.73
N ASP A 561 -19.85 3.37 20.30
CA ASP A 561 -19.62 4.49 21.23
C ASP A 561 -18.77 4.10 22.44
N VAL A 562 -18.99 2.90 22.99
CA VAL A 562 -18.25 2.41 24.17
C VAL A 562 -16.79 2.13 23.82
N CYS A 563 -16.53 1.50 22.66
CA CYS A 563 -15.18 1.27 22.16
C CYS A 563 -14.45 2.58 21.80
N ILE A 564 -15.15 3.53 21.19
CA ILE A 564 -14.60 4.86 20.86
C ILE A 564 -14.28 5.64 22.13
N LEU A 565 -15.16 5.63 23.15
CA LEU A 565 -14.91 6.28 24.45
C LEU A 565 -13.73 5.66 25.18
N PHE A 566 -13.60 4.32 25.22
CA PHE A 566 -12.44 3.65 25.81
C PHE A 566 -11.14 3.96 25.05
N SER A 567 -11.17 3.93 23.72
CA SER A 567 -10.02 4.27 22.88
C SER A 567 -9.61 5.75 23.05
N SER A 568 -10.58 6.65 23.14
CA SER A 568 -10.36 8.08 23.40
C SER A 568 -9.80 8.34 24.80
N LEU A 569 -10.28 7.63 25.83
CA LEU A 569 -9.70 7.70 27.17
C LEU A 569 -8.26 7.19 27.18
N PHE A 570 -7.99 6.06 26.51
CA PHE A 570 -6.65 5.50 26.40
C PHE A 570 -5.70 6.44 25.66
N LEU A 571 -6.14 7.05 24.55
CA LEU A 571 -5.37 8.06 23.84
C LEU A 571 -5.13 9.31 24.69
N PHE A 572 -6.13 9.76 25.46
CA PHE A 572 -6.02 10.93 26.35
C PHE A 572 -5.01 10.69 27.48
N PHE A 573 -5.06 9.53 28.16
CA PHE A 573 -4.07 9.15 29.16
C PHE A 573 -2.67 8.95 28.56
N ALA A 574 -2.56 8.35 27.37
CA ALA A 574 -1.29 8.22 26.66
C ALA A 574 -0.70 9.59 26.32
N PHE A 575 -1.47 10.50 25.71
CA PHE A 575 -1.04 11.88 25.44
C PHE A 575 -0.64 12.59 26.72
N GLN A 576 -1.40 12.47 27.82
CA GLN A 576 -1.06 13.10 29.09
C GLN A 576 0.25 12.56 29.70
N MET A 577 0.57 11.28 29.51
CA MET A 577 1.86 10.69 29.93
C MET A 577 3.02 11.04 29.00
N PHE A 578 2.80 11.15 27.69
CA PHE A 578 3.84 11.50 26.73
C PHE A 578 4.05 13.02 26.58
N GLN A 579 3.11 13.87 27.01
CA GLN A 579 3.22 15.33 27.03
C GLN A 579 4.59 15.84 27.55
N PRO A 580 5.10 15.44 28.72
CA PRO A 580 6.41 15.88 29.20
C PRO A 580 7.59 15.35 28.37
N ILE A 581 7.46 14.17 27.76
CA ILE A 581 8.52 13.55 26.95
C ILE A 581 8.60 14.24 25.58
N ILE A 582 7.45 14.49 24.95
CA ILE A 582 7.35 15.25 23.70
C ILE A 582 7.82 16.69 23.92
N LEU A 583 7.46 17.32 25.04
CA LEU A 583 7.97 18.65 25.40
C LEU A 583 9.49 18.64 25.60
N LEU A 584 10.05 17.63 26.29
CA LEU A 584 11.50 17.46 26.47
C LEU A 584 12.22 17.30 25.12
N ILE A 585 11.68 16.48 24.22
CA ILE A 585 12.24 16.28 22.87
C ILE A 585 12.17 17.59 22.07
N LEU A 586 11.04 18.31 22.09
CA LEU A 586 10.90 19.60 21.41
C LEU A 586 11.89 20.65 21.96
N ILE A 587 12.09 20.68 23.28
CA ILE A 587 13.08 21.53 23.96
C ILE A 587 14.50 21.16 23.52
N LEU A 588 14.85 19.87 23.47
CA LEU A 588 16.16 19.40 23.02
C LEU A 588 16.41 19.71 21.54
N VAL A 589 15.40 19.55 20.67
CA VAL A 589 15.47 19.93 19.24
C VAL A 589 15.70 21.43 19.11
N LEU A 590 14.93 22.26 19.82
CA LEU A 590 15.12 23.71 19.83
C LEU A 590 16.52 24.11 20.33
N PHE A 591 17.03 23.50 21.40
CA PHE A 591 18.39 23.77 21.88
C PHE A 591 19.49 23.25 20.94
N SER A 592 19.28 22.13 20.23
CA SER A 592 20.24 21.62 19.23
C SER A 592 20.33 22.50 17.98
N SER A 593 19.27 23.27 17.68
CA SER A 593 19.25 24.26 16.59
C SER A 593 19.85 25.64 16.97
N LEU A 594 20.17 25.85 18.26
CA LEU A 594 20.70 27.13 18.77
C LEU A 594 22.20 27.02 19.05
N SER A 595 22.98 27.95 18.49
CA SER A 595 24.42 28.07 18.81
C SER A 595 24.62 28.21 20.33
N TYR A 596 25.63 27.55 20.90
CA TYR A 596 26.01 27.63 22.32
C TYR A 596 26.07 29.08 22.86
N ALA A 597 26.47 30.05 22.04
CA ALA A 597 26.51 31.47 22.42
C ALA A 597 25.12 32.10 22.64
N THR A 598 24.07 31.55 22.03
CA THR A 598 22.67 31.94 22.26
C THR A 598 22.07 31.22 23.47
N VAL A 599 22.39 29.94 23.67
CA VAL A 599 22.00 29.16 24.85
C VAL A 599 22.56 29.80 26.13
N PHE A 600 23.84 30.16 26.14
CA PHE A 600 24.47 30.83 27.28
C PHE A 600 23.83 32.20 27.59
N LYS A 601 23.40 32.95 26.56
CA LYS A 601 22.66 34.21 26.74
C LYS A 601 21.26 33.99 27.31
N LEU A 602 20.52 32.97 26.86
CA LEU A 602 19.21 32.64 27.43
C LEU A 602 19.34 32.23 28.91
N VAL A 603 20.29 31.35 29.24
CA VAL A 603 20.53 30.92 30.62
C VAL A 603 20.91 32.11 31.51
N PHE A 604 21.81 32.99 31.04
CA PHE A 604 22.17 34.21 31.77
C PHE A 604 20.97 35.14 31.99
N LEU A 605 20.13 35.37 30.97
CA LEU A 605 18.93 36.19 31.09
C LEU A 605 17.90 35.58 32.05
N PHE A 606 17.73 34.25 32.01
CA PHE A 606 16.83 33.50 32.89
C PHE A 606 17.28 33.54 34.35
N THR A 607 18.59 33.39 34.62
CA THR A 607 19.12 33.58 35.99
C THR A 607 18.99 35.01 36.48
N LEU A 608 19.14 36.00 35.59
CA LEU A 608 19.02 37.42 35.95
C LEU A 608 17.56 37.82 36.23
N PHE A 609 16.59 37.20 35.54
CA PHE A 609 15.15 37.36 35.80
C PHE A 609 14.68 36.68 37.12
N PHE A 610 15.46 35.78 37.70
CA PHE A 610 15.16 35.11 38.97
C PHE A 610 15.91 35.70 40.18
N VAL A 611 16.72 36.75 39.96
CA VAL A 611 17.55 37.44 40.97
C VAL A 611 17.14 38.92 41.14
N LEU A 612 16.24 39.40 40.27
CA LEU A 612 15.52 40.69 40.34
C LEU A 612 14.09 40.48 40.86
#